data_AF-A0A2E7F5G1-F1
#
_entry.id   AF-A0A2E7F5G1-F1
#
_cell.length_a   1.000
_cell.length_b   1.000
_cell.length_c   1.000
_cell.angle_alpha   90.00
_cell.angle_beta   90.00
_cell.angle_gamma   90.00
#
_symmetry.space_group_name_H-M   'P 1'
#
loop_
_entity.id
_entity.type
_entity.pdbx_description
1 polymer ?
#
loop_
_entity_poly.entity_id
_entity_poly.type
_entity_poly.pdbx_seq_one_letter_code
_entity_poly.pdbx_strand_id
1 'polypeptide(L)' 'MDHTLAEKIIARASGKASVTPGDIVICQVDLAMIHDSGGPRRVKPQMEQLGAGLWDPS' A
#
# COMPACT_ATOMS: atom_id res chain seq x y z
N MET A 1 2.83 -16.14 21.54
CA MET A 1 3.61 -16.50 20.34
C MET A 1 4.33 -15.26 19.88
N ASP A 2 5.59 -15.37 19.50
CA ASP A 2 6.35 -14.21 19.03
C ASP A 2 5.97 -13.88 17.59
N HIS A 3 5.76 -12.59 17.30
CA HIS A 3 5.48 -12.11 15.96
C HIS A 3 6.78 -11.89 15.17
N THR A 4 6.74 -12.24 13.90
CA THR A 4 7.75 -11.89 12.91
C THR A 4 7.85 -10.37 12.71
N LEU A 5 8.96 -9.92 12.13
CA LEU A 5 9.12 -8.50 11.77
C LEU A 5 8.05 -8.04 10.77
N ALA A 6 7.72 -8.89 9.78
CA ALA A 6 6.71 -8.57 8.78
C ALA A 6 5.32 -8.36 9.40
N GLU A 7 4.90 -9.23 10.33
CA GLU A 7 3.64 -9.06 11.06
C GLU A 7 3.62 -7.76 11.88
N LYS A 8 4.73 -7.40 12.54
CA LYS A 8 4.81 -6.14 13.28
C LYS A 8 4.69 -4.91 12.38
N ILE A 9 5.34 -4.92 11.21
CA ILE A 9 5.27 -3.83 10.23
C ILE A 9 3.83 -3.70 9.70
N ILE A 10 3.22 -4.80 9.27
CA ILE A 10 1.85 -4.81 8.73
C ILE A 10 0.83 -4.42 9.80
N ALA A 11 0.96 -4.91 11.05
CA ALA A 11 0.10 -4.51 12.16
C ALA A 11 0.15 -3.00 12.38
N ARG A 12 1.37 -2.42 12.43
CA ARG A 12 1.55 -0.97 12.53
C ARG A 12 0.92 -0.23 11.35
N ALA A 13 1.22 -0.63 10.11
CA ALA A 13 0.76 0.05 8.91
C ALA A 13 -0.77 -0.02 8.73
N SER A 14 -1.42 -1.06 9.25
CA SER A 14 -2.88 -1.23 9.24
C SER A 14 -3.60 -0.70 10.49
N GLY A 15 -2.86 -0.13 11.46
CA GLY A 15 -3.43 0.37 12.73
C GLY A 15 -3.96 -0.74 13.66
N LYS A 16 -3.52 -1.98 13.49
CA LYS A 16 -3.91 -3.14 14.31
C LYS A 16 -2.88 -3.38 15.41
N ALA A 17 -3.32 -3.94 16.55
CA ALA A 17 -2.41 -4.31 17.63
C ALA A 17 -1.49 -5.50 17.26
N SER A 18 -1.99 -6.43 16.44
CA SER A 18 -1.29 -7.59 15.91
C SER A 18 -1.98 -8.09 14.65
N VAL A 19 -1.28 -8.87 13.84
CA VAL A 19 -1.82 -9.62 12.69
C VAL A 19 -1.23 -11.03 12.69
N THR A 20 -1.87 -11.93 11.95
CA THR A 20 -1.45 -13.33 11.74
C THR A 20 -1.51 -13.70 10.25
N PRO A 21 -0.81 -14.75 9.79
CA PRO A 21 -0.86 -15.16 8.40
C PRO A 21 -2.29 -15.58 8.00
N GLY A 22 -2.80 -14.97 6.93
CA GLY A 22 -4.18 -15.16 6.47
C GLY A 22 -5.08 -13.94 6.71
N ASP A 23 -4.68 -13.01 7.58
CA ASP A 23 -5.40 -11.74 7.74
C ASP A 23 -5.30 -10.89 6.46
N ILE A 24 -6.44 -10.31 6.06
CA ILE A 24 -6.53 -9.32 4.99
C ILE A 24 -6.77 -7.96 5.63
N VAL A 25 -5.83 -7.03 5.46
CA VAL A 25 -5.86 -5.70 6.07
C VAL A 25 -5.60 -4.60 5.05
N ILE A 26 -6.09 -3.40 5.35
CA ILE A 26 -5.76 -2.18 4.58
C ILE A 26 -4.62 -1.48 5.32
N CYS A 27 -3.51 -1.24 4.63
CA CYS A 27 -2.35 -0.57 5.18
C CYS A 27 -2.22 0.85 4.62
N GLN A 28 -1.71 1.76 5.45
CA GLN A 28 -1.16 3.03 4.99
C GLN A 28 0.15 2.75 4.25
N VAL A 29 0.30 3.33 3.06
CA VAL A 29 1.48 3.18 2.22
C VAL A 29 2.38 4.39 2.46
N ASP A 30 3.62 4.13 2.90
CA ASP A 30 4.60 5.19 3.17
C ASP A 30 5.24 5.74 1.89
N LEU A 31 5.43 4.91 0.87
CA LEU A 31 6.00 5.29 -0.42
C LEU A 31 5.53 4.37 -1.54
N ALA A 32 5.00 4.94 -2.61
CA ALA A 32 4.68 4.24 -3.85
C ALA A 32 5.64 4.69 -4.96
N MET A 33 6.46 3.77 -5.47
CA MET A 33 7.42 4.04 -6.54
C MET A 33 7.06 3.27 -7.81
N ILE A 34 7.07 3.96 -8.94
CA ILE A 34 6.83 3.36 -10.26
C ILE A 34 7.95 3.79 -11.21
N HIS A 35 8.53 2.84 -11.95
CA HIS A 35 9.55 3.12 -12.96
C HIS A 35 8.94 3.32 -14.35
N ASP A 36 9.60 4.15 -15.17
CA ASP A 36 9.40 4.36 -16.61
C ASP A 36 7.97 4.06 -17.11
N SER A 37 7.80 2.98 -17.88
CA SER A 37 6.54 2.65 -18.55
C SER A 37 5.40 2.27 -17.60
N GLY A 38 5.70 1.94 -16.34
CA GLY A 38 4.67 1.60 -15.35
C GLY A 38 3.76 2.78 -15.01
N GLY A 39 4.29 4.00 -14.98
CA GLY A 39 3.52 5.18 -14.55
C GLY A 39 2.59 5.68 -15.64
N PRO A 40 3.11 6.26 -16.74
CA PRO A 40 2.29 6.88 -17.77
C PRO A 40 1.44 5.88 -18.57
N ARG A 41 1.91 4.65 -18.81
CA ARG A 41 1.18 3.69 -19.66
C ARG A 41 0.23 2.79 -18.89
N ARG A 42 0.56 2.37 -17.67
CA ARG A 42 -0.28 1.45 -16.90
C ARG A 42 -1.17 2.19 -15.91
N VAL A 43 -0.58 2.94 -14.98
CA VAL A 43 -1.32 3.54 -13.86
C VAL A 43 -2.15 4.76 -14.26
N LYS A 44 -1.60 5.66 -15.08
CA LYS A 44 -2.29 6.91 -15.44
C LYS A 44 -3.69 6.69 -16.06
N PRO A 45 -3.90 5.82 -17.07
CA PRO A 45 -5.23 5.59 -17.64
C PRO A 45 -6.24 5.04 -16.62
N GLN A 46 -5.77 4.21 -15.68
CA GLN A 46 -6.61 3.62 -14.64
C GLN A 46 -7.04 4.69 -13.62
N MET A 47 -6.13 5.56 -13.23
CA MET A 47 -6.44 6.70 -12.36
C MET A 47 -7.43 7.67 -13.02
N GLU A 48 -7.25 7.97 -14.31
CA GLU A 48 -8.18 8.80 -15.09
C GLU A 48 -9.59 8.18 -15.16
N GLN A 49 -9.69 6.88 -15.43
CA GLN A 49 -10.97 6.15 -15.43
C GLN A 49 -11.67 6.17 -14.07
N LEU A 50 -10.90 6.10 -12.98
CA LEU A 50 -11.41 6.16 -11.61
C LEU A 50 -11.69 7.60 -11.14
N GLY A 51 -11.32 8.62 -11.93
CA GLY A 51 -11.38 10.02 -11.51
C GLY A 51 -10.48 10.32 -10.30
N ALA A 52 -9.44 9.52 -10.09
CA ALA A 52 -8.58 9.57 -8.91
C ALA A 52 -7.32 10.42 -9.17
N GLY A 53 -6.99 11.29 -8.21
CA GLY A 53 -5.71 11.98 -8.14
C GLY A 53 -4.71 11.27 -7.21
N LEU A 54 -3.50 11.81 -7.10
CA LEU A 54 -2.56 11.39 -6.06
C LEU A 54 -3.09 11.79 -4.70
N TRP A 55 -3.01 10.90 -3.70
CA TRP A 55 -3.36 11.24 -2.32
C TRP A 55 -2.24 12.05 -1.64
N ASP A 56 -0.98 11.73 -1.97
CA ASP A 56 0.23 12.41 -1.49
C ASP A 56 1.27 12.46 -2.62
N PRO A 57 1.65 13.65 -3.11
CA PRO A 57 2.65 13.83 -4.16
C PRO A 57 4.07 14.10 -3.62
N SER A 58 4.28 14.11 -2.30
CA SER A 58 5.54 14.53 -1.66
C SER A 58 6.59 13.43 -1.51
#